data_AF-E2BUT5-F1
#
_entry.id   AF-E2BUT5-F1
#
_cell.length_a   1.000
_cell.length_b   1.000
_cell.length_c   1.000
_cell.angle_alpha   90.00
_cell.angle_beta   90.00
_cell.angle_gamma   90.00
#
_symmetry.space_group_name_H-M   'P 1'
#
loop_
_entity.id
_entity.type
_entity.pdbx_description
1 polymer ?
#
loop_
_entity_poly.entity_id
_entity_poly.type
_entity_poly.pdbx_seq_one_letter_code
_entity_poly.pdbx_strand_id
1 'polypeptide(L)'
;WFLFHDNAPSHKAITVREFLIKTGIAIDHPPYSPDLAPCDFWLFPKLKLAMKGNRFDTIPVIQQTWTAILKAIPADEYKKCFEKFVERFQRCIDSEGDY
;
A
#
# COMPACT_ATOMS: atom_id res chain seq x y z
N TRP A 1 2.48 -1.22 -16.65
CA TRP A 1 2.13 -0.97 -15.23
C TRP A 1 3.26 -1.54 -14.38
N PHE A 2 3.50 -1.00 -13.18
CA PHE A 2 4.49 -1.53 -12.22
C PHE A 2 3.80 -2.02 -10.95
N LEU A 3 4.42 -2.96 -10.26
CA LEU A 3 3.95 -3.54 -9.00
C LEU A 3 4.95 -3.20 -7.89
N PHE A 4 4.44 -2.57 -6.83
CA PHE A 4 5.18 -2.31 -5.60
C PHE A 4 4.49 -3.04 -4.45
N HIS A 5 5.19 -3.99 -3.83
CA HIS A 5 4.66 -4.80 -2.73
C HIS A 5 5.80 -5.17 -1.76
N ASP A 6 5.43 -5.53 -0.53
CA ASP A 6 6.37 -5.90 0.50
C ASP A 6 7.01 -7.29 0.26
N ASN A 7 8.04 -7.59 1.06
CA ASN A 7 8.83 -8.82 0.94
C ASN A 7 8.28 -9.98 1.78
N ALA A 8 6.97 -10.04 2.04
CA ALA A 8 6.37 -11.15 2.77
C ALA A 8 6.74 -12.51 2.14
N PRO A 9 6.88 -13.60 2.92
CA PRO A 9 7.32 -14.90 2.39
C PRO A 9 6.49 -15.42 1.21
N SER A 10 5.16 -15.20 1.24
CA SER A 10 4.25 -15.54 0.14
C SER A 10 4.56 -14.77 -1.14
N HIS A 11 4.98 -13.50 -1.03
CA HIS A 11 5.31 -12.65 -2.17
C HIS A 11 6.70 -12.95 -2.77
N LYS A 12 7.57 -13.62 -2.02
CA LYS A 12 8.89 -14.09 -2.48
C LYS A 12 8.91 -15.58 -2.85
N ALA A 13 7.78 -16.27 -2.78
CA ALA A 13 7.67 -17.68 -3.18
C ALA A 13 8.14 -17.86 -4.63
N ILE A 14 8.72 -19.03 -4.94
CA ILE A 14 9.35 -19.32 -6.24
C ILE A 14 8.39 -19.03 -7.40
N THR A 15 7.16 -19.54 -7.31
CA THR A 15 6.13 -19.35 -8.34
C THR A 15 5.80 -17.88 -8.59
N VAL A 16 5.73 -17.06 -7.53
CA VAL A 16 5.48 -15.61 -7.63
C VAL A 16 6.70 -14.92 -8.23
N ARG A 17 7.90 -15.23 -7.76
CA ARG A 17 9.14 -14.63 -8.27
C ARG A 17 9.36 -14.92 -9.74
N GLU A 18 9.14 -16.15 -10.19
CA GLU A 18 9.24 -16.54 -11.60
C GLU A 18 8.27 -15.73 -12.47
N PHE A 19 7.03 -15.55 -12.01
CA PHE A 19 6.05 -14.71 -12.70
C PHE A 19 6.49 -13.24 -12.76
N LEU A 20 6.99 -12.68 -11.67
CA LEU A 20 7.45 -11.29 -11.62
C LEU A 20 8.68 -11.04 -12.50
N ILE A 21 9.62 -11.99 -12.54
CA ILE A 21 10.78 -11.94 -13.45
C ILE A 21 10.32 -11.97 -14.91
N LYS A 22 9.42 -12.90 -15.25
CA LYS A 22 8.89 -13.05 -16.61
C LYS A 22 8.15 -11.81 -17.10
N THR A 23 7.42 -11.15 -16.20
CA THR A 23 6.63 -9.95 -16.54
C THR A 23 7.44 -8.65 -16.46
N GLY A 24 8.51 -8.61 -15.66
CA GLY A 24 9.36 -7.43 -15.50
C GLY A 24 8.67 -6.23 -14.84
N ILE A 25 7.56 -6.45 -14.12
CA ILE A 25 6.74 -5.35 -13.57
C ILE A 25 7.09 -5.00 -12.12
N ALA A 26 7.90 -5.81 -11.42
CA ALA A 26 8.16 -5.63 -10.00
C ALA A 26 9.16 -4.50 -9.72
N ILE A 27 8.88 -3.70 -8.69
CA ILE A 27 9.78 -2.71 -8.10
C ILE A 27 10.23 -3.25 -6.74
N ASP A 28 11.54 -3.15 -6.46
CA ASP A 28 12.08 -3.57 -5.17
C ASP A 28 11.57 -2.72 -4.01
N HIS A 29 11.20 -3.38 -2.93
CA HIS A 29 10.79 -2.75 -1.68
C HIS A 29 11.85 -3.03 -0.61
N PRO A 30 12.36 -2.01 0.10
CA PRO A 30 13.29 -2.23 1.22
C PRO A 30 12.61 -2.95 2.39
N PRO A 31 13.31 -3.79 3.16
CA PRO A 31 12.77 -4.40 4.37
C PRO A 31 12.29 -3.35 5.38
N TYR A 32 11.28 -3.72 6.17
CA TYR A 32 10.76 -2.92 7.29
C TYR A 32 10.34 -1.48 6.94
N SER A 33 9.99 -1.15 5.69
CA SER A 33 9.75 0.24 5.26
C SER A 33 8.26 0.56 4.98
N PRO A 34 7.36 0.46 5.98
CA PRO A 34 5.93 0.77 5.79
C PRO A 34 5.70 2.26 5.50
N ASP A 35 6.62 3.13 5.91
CA ASP A 35 6.62 4.56 5.60
C ASP A 35 6.79 4.84 4.09
N LEU A 36 7.35 3.89 3.33
CA LEU A 36 7.46 3.94 1.87
C LEU A 36 6.31 3.22 1.15
N ALA A 37 5.46 2.48 1.86
CA ALA A 37 4.34 1.73 1.27
C ALA A 37 3.04 2.56 1.22
N PRO A 38 2.49 2.90 0.04
CA PRO A 38 1.26 3.70 -0.09
C PRO A 38 0.06 3.11 0.67
N CYS A 39 -0.02 1.77 0.72
CA CYS A 39 -1.05 1.08 1.47
C CYS A 39 -0.95 1.38 2.98
N ASP A 40 0.26 1.37 3.53
CA ASP A 40 0.51 1.52 4.96
C ASP A 40 0.48 2.96 5.43
N PHE A 41 1.15 3.89 4.73
CA PHE A 41 1.19 5.29 5.16
C PHE A 41 -0.05 6.10 4.79
N TRP A 42 -0.88 5.65 3.84
CA TRP A 42 -2.00 6.44 3.33
C TRP A 42 -3.34 5.69 3.28
N LEU A 43 -3.43 4.53 2.63
CA LEU A 43 -4.71 3.85 2.39
C LEU A 43 -5.32 3.28 3.68
N PHE A 44 -4.58 2.44 4.40
CA PHE A 44 -5.07 1.79 5.62
C PHE A 44 -5.40 2.79 6.73
N PRO A 45 -4.63 3.87 6.97
CA PRO A 45 -5.03 4.92 7.91
C PRO A 45 -6.40 5.53 7.58
N LYS A 46 -6.68 5.85 6.31
CA LYS A 46 -7.98 6.40 5.90
C LYS A 46 -9.12 5.42 6.16
N LEU A 47 -8.94 4.15 5.79
CA LEU A 47 -9.93 3.10 6.01
C LEU A 47 -10.19 2.87 7.51
N LYS A 48 -9.12 2.70 8.29
CA LYS A 48 -9.20 2.48 9.74
C LYS A 48 -9.87 3.67 10.44
N LEU A 49 -9.54 4.90 10.05
CA LEU A 49 -10.15 6.10 10.63
C LEU A 49 -11.64 6.16 10.37
N ALA A 50 -12.08 5.91 9.13
CA ALA A 50 -13.50 5.92 8.76
C ALA A 50 -14.31 4.84 9.49
N MET A 51 -13.69 3.72 9.82
CA MET A 51 -14.35 2.62 10.52
C MET A 51 -14.28 2.69 12.04
N LYS A 52 -13.36 3.50 12.57
CA LYS A 52 -13.08 3.58 14.00
C LYS A 52 -14.34 3.86 14.80
N GLY A 53 -14.55 3.11 15.88
CA GLY A 53 -15.70 3.28 16.79
C GLY A 53 -16.98 2.56 16.36
N ASN A 54 -17.00 1.95 15.16
CA ASN A 54 -18.14 1.16 14.71
C ASN A 54 -17.92 -0.32 15.00
N ARG A 55 -18.98 -1.00 15.44
CA ARG A 55 -19.04 -2.46 15.55
C ARG A 55 -19.71 -3.03 14.29
N PHE A 56 -19.12 -4.07 13.73
CA PHE A 56 -19.65 -4.78 12.57
C PHE A 56 -19.88 -6.23 12.97
N ASP A 57 -21.10 -6.73 12.78
CA ASP A 57 -21.48 -8.07 13.25
C ASP A 57 -21.17 -9.18 12.24
N THR A 58 -20.93 -8.82 10.96
CA THR A 58 -20.68 -9.81 9.91
C THR A 58 -19.61 -9.34 8.91
N ILE A 59 -18.91 -10.30 8.30
CA ILE A 59 -17.91 -10.04 7.25
C ILE A 59 -18.52 -9.31 6.03
N PRO A 60 -19.72 -9.67 5.52
CA PRO A 60 -20.33 -8.94 4.41
C PRO A 60 -20.53 -7.45 4.67
N VAL A 61 -20.93 -7.08 5.90
CA VAL A 61 -21.10 -5.66 6.26
C VAL A 61 -19.75 -4.95 6.22
N ILE A 62 -18.69 -5.57 6.76
CA ILE A 62 -17.33 -5.03 6.71
C ILE A 62 -16.89 -4.80 5.26
N GLN A 63 -17.08 -5.79 4.39
CA GLN A 63 -16.70 -5.70 2.97
C GLN A 63 -17.48 -4.59 2.24
N GLN A 64 -18.77 -4.46 2.50
CA GLN A 64 -19.61 -3.41 1.91
C GLN A 64 -19.14 -2.02 2.38
N THR A 65 -18.88 -1.84 3.67
CA THR A 65 -18.40 -0.57 4.23
C THR A 65 -17.01 -0.21 3.67
N TRP A 66 -16.07 -1.16 3.63
CA TRP A 66 -14.75 -0.96 3.01
C TRP A 66 -14.88 -0.53 1.55
N THR A 67 -15.69 -1.25 0.78
CA THR A 67 -15.91 -0.96 -0.65
C THR A 67 -16.51 0.42 -0.86
N ALA A 68 -17.46 0.82 -0.02
CA ALA A 68 -18.06 2.16 -0.07
C ALA A 68 -17.01 3.25 0.23
N ILE A 69 -16.18 3.08 1.26
CA ILE A 69 -15.11 4.04 1.57
C ILE A 69 -14.13 4.14 0.41
N LEU A 70 -13.66 3.01 -0.13
CA LEU A 70 -12.72 2.98 -1.27
C LEU A 70 -13.27 3.72 -2.50
N LYS A 71 -14.54 3.50 -2.83
CA LYS A 71 -15.23 4.18 -3.95
C LYS A 71 -15.42 5.67 -3.72
N ALA A 72 -15.49 6.10 -2.46
CA ALA A 72 -15.65 7.50 -2.11
C ALA A 72 -14.32 8.27 -2.14
N ILE A 73 -13.15 7.61 -2.21
CA ILE A 73 -11.86 8.29 -2.32
C ILE A 73 -11.75 8.93 -3.72
N PRO A 74 -11.60 10.26 -3.82
CA PRO A 74 -11.43 10.94 -5.11
C PRO A 74 -10.16 10.49 -5.83
N ALA A 75 -10.20 10.43 -7.17
CA ALA A 75 -9.03 10.08 -7.99
C ALA A 75 -7.80 10.97 -7.71
N ASP A 76 -8.02 12.25 -7.42
CA ASP A 76 -6.97 13.21 -7.08
C ASP A 76 -6.23 12.86 -5.78
N GLU A 77 -6.89 12.22 -4.81
CA GLU A 77 -6.23 11.76 -3.58
C GLU A 77 -5.24 10.63 -3.84
N TYR A 78 -5.53 9.75 -4.81
CA TYR A 78 -4.57 8.72 -5.24
C TYR A 78 -3.37 9.37 -5.93
N LYS A 79 -3.59 10.37 -6.78
CA LYS A 79 -2.50 11.11 -7.44
C LYS A 79 -1.56 11.76 -6.40
N LYS A 80 -2.14 12.47 -5.43
CA LYS A 80 -1.39 13.06 -4.30
C LYS A 80 -0.64 12.02 -3.48
N CYS A 81 -1.19 10.82 -3.31
CA CYS A 81 -0.50 9.73 -2.62
C CYS A 81 0.78 9.33 -3.36
N PHE A 82 0.74 9.23 -4.69
CA PHE A 82 1.93 8.89 -5.49
C PHE A 82 2.94 10.04 -5.57
N GLU A 83 2.49 11.30 -5.55
CA GLU A 83 3.40 12.45 -5.41
C GLU A 83 4.16 12.36 -4.06
N LYS A 84 3.45 12.08 -2.96
CA LYS A 84 4.08 11.86 -1.64
C LYS A 84 4.96 10.62 -1.58
N PHE A 85 4.62 9.57 -2.33
CA PHE A 85 5.45 8.37 -2.43
C PHE A 85 6.86 8.73 -2.95
N VAL A 86 6.94 9.53 -4.01
CA VAL A 86 8.22 10.01 -4.55
C VAL A 86 8.97 10.88 -3.53
N GLU A 87 8.27 11.81 -2.88
CA GLU A 87 8.88 12.66 -1.83
C GLU A 87 9.45 11.84 -0.66
N ARG A 88 8.75 10.78 -0.25
CA ARG A 88 9.19 9.89 0.84
C ARG A 88 10.44 9.11 0.46
N PHE A 89 10.52 8.62 -0.77
CA PHE A 89 11.76 8.01 -1.28
C PHE A 89 12.92 9.01 -1.28
N GLN A 90 12.69 10.25 -1.70
CA GLN A 90 13.72 11.27 -1.65
C GLN A 90 14.20 11.52 -0.22
N ARG A 91 13.27 11.63 0.75
CA ARG A 91 13.63 11.78 2.17
C ARG A 91 14.43 10.60 2.72
N CYS A 92 14.08 9.37 2.32
CA CYS A 92 14.83 8.18 2.72
C CYS A 92 16.28 8.25 2.20
N ILE A 93 16.48 8.68 0.94
CA ILE A 93 17.81 8.89 0.37
C ILE A 93 18.57 9.98 1.13
N ASP A 94 17.93 11.13 1.36
CA ASP A 94 18.51 12.27 2.07
C ASP A 94 18.86 11.93 3.53
N SER A 95 18.16 10.97 4.12
CA SER A 95 18.37 10.47 5.48
C SER A 95 19.24 9.21 5.52
N GLU A 96 19.90 8.84 4.42
CA GLU A 96 20.77 7.66 4.32
C GLU A 96 20.10 6.33 4.76
N GLY A 97 18.77 6.24 4.59
CA GLY A 97 17.97 5.08 4.98
C GLY A 97 17.28 5.15 6.34
N ASP A 98 17.52 6.21 7.13
CA ASP A 98 16.86 6.42 8.42
C ASP A 98 15.42 6.99 8.28
N TYR A 99 14.62 6.84 9.35
CA TYR A 99 13.22 7.29 9.43
C TYR A 99 13.05 8.72 9.94
#